data_AF-A0A7S3Q104-F1
#
_entry.id   AF-A0A7S3Q104-F1
#
_cell.length_a   1.000
_cell.length_b   1.000
_cell.length_c   1.000
_cell.angle_alpha   90.00
_cell.angle_beta   90.00
_cell.angle_gamma   90.00
#
_symmetry.space_group_name_H-M   'P 1'
#
loop_
_entity.id
_entity.type
_entity.pdbx_description
1 polymer ?
#
loop_
_entity_poly.entity_id
_entity_poly.type
_entity_poly.pdbx_seq_one_letter_code
_entity_poly.pdbx_strand_id
1 'polypeptide(L)'
;MNALDTTTKVQIAQGLRKGKKSVIGCMEGFKGEKTDKGVTAAPAVIVGTIGIAALGLAVSSIVMSGFLVVDVTGSFLCFFAPYMVYQKHVLRELGTFRSLLNSLRMKINGLIVENEKLTANVDRLRGSVDELETIEQDLSRLVDSNHVDELVDVIKRSKAANSRMKRNTEMRIAQQLITTVLRSDHDYDLKIGPSELSKLMVRLESQDHDFEFNRENFLKIVGNNAQQPVPIEKIMQVIRNLKDDSMPVKSNVFNIKMESVIRIIGKRGKKRRLF
;
A
#
# COMPACT_ATOMS: atom_id res chain seq x y z
N MET A 1 -18.93 18.27 45.60
CA MET A 1 -19.27 18.42 44.16
C MET A 1 -18.35 19.47 43.56
N ASN A 2 -17.85 19.24 42.33
CA ASN A 2 -17.05 20.17 41.50
C ASN A 2 -15.50 20.15 41.62
N ALA A 3 -14.85 18.98 41.47
CA ALA A 3 -13.39 18.94 41.25
C ALA A 3 -12.91 17.90 40.21
N LEU A 4 -13.82 17.26 39.45
CA LEU A 4 -13.46 16.13 38.57
C LEU A 4 -13.59 16.39 37.05
N ASP A 5 -13.88 17.63 36.61
CA ASP A 5 -14.25 17.90 35.20
C ASP A 5 -13.18 18.62 34.35
N THR A 6 -12.00 18.91 34.91
CA THR A 6 -10.93 19.64 34.18
C THR A 6 -9.90 18.73 33.52
N THR A 7 -9.59 17.56 34.09
CA THR A 7 -8.58 16.64 33.54
C THR A 7 -9.04 15.92 32.27
N THR A 8 -10.32 15.62 32.14
CA THR A 8 -10.89 14.92 30.97
C THR A 8 -10.93 15.83 29.73
N LYS A 9 -11.20 17.13 29.91
CA LYS A 9 -11.23 18.11 28.81
C LYS A 9 -9.84 18.37 28.22
N VAL A 10 -8.78 18.30 29.02
CA VAL A 10 -7.39 18.46 28.54
C VAL A 10 -6.94 17.26 27.70
N GLN A 11 -7.35 16.04 28.04
CA GLN A 11 -6.99 14.84 27.27
C GLN A 11 -7.69 14.78 25.90
N ILE A 12 -8.96 15.22 25.82
CA ILE A 12 -9.69 15.26 24.54
C ILE A 12 -9.12 16.35 23.62
N ALA A 13 -8.70 17.50 24.15
CA ALA A 13 -8.07 18.57 23.36
C ALA A 13 -6.68 18.18 22.81
N GLN A 14 -5.90 17.37 23.53
CA GLN A 14 -4.61 16.88 23.04
C GLN A 14 -4.74 15.79 21.97
N GLY A 15 -5.80 14.99 22.00
CA GLY A 15 -6.10 13.98 20.97
C GLY A 15 -6.38 14.60 19.59
N LEU A 16 -7.18 15.66 19.55
CA LEU A 16 -7.54 16.34 18.29
C LEU A 16 -6.37 17.09 17.64
N ARG A 17 -5.37 17.52 18.42
CA ARG A 17 -4.16 18.18 17.89
C ARG A 17 -3.19 17.19 17.21
N LYS A 18 -3.19 15.91 17.60
CA LYS A 18 -2.34 14.88 16.96
C LYS A 18 -2.94 14.31 15.67
N GLY A 19 -4.26 14.28 15.54
CA GLY A 19 -4.94 13.90 14.28
C GLY A 19 -4.68 14.88 13.13
N LYS A 20 -4.55 16.18 13.43
CA LYS A 20 -4.33 17.21 12.39
C LYS A 20 -2.91 17.22 11.79
N LYS A 21 -1.92 16.63 12.48
CA LYS A 21 -0.54 16.53 11.96
C LYS A 21 -0.31 15.32 11.05
N SER A 22 -1.10 14.25 11.18
CA SER A 22 -0.95 13.04 10.36
C SER A 22 -1.50 13.20 8.94
N VAL A 23 -2.52 14.04 8.74
CA VAL A 23 -3.06 14.32 7.39
C VAL A 23 -2.12 15.20 6.56
N ILE A 24 -1.19 15.93 7.20
CA ILE A 24 -0.21 16.77 6.50
C ILE A 24 0.92 15.91 5.90
N GLY A 25 1.26 14.76 6.50
CA GLY A 25 2.33 13.87 6.00
C GLY A 25 2.02 13.17 4.68
N CYS A 26 0.75 12.94 4.35
CA CYS A 26 0.37 12.31 3.07
C CYS A 26 0.31 13.30 1.89
N MET A 27 0.38 14.61 2.13
CA MET A 27 0.44 15.62 1.06
C MET A 27 1.87 16.06 0.72
N GLU A 28 2.89 15.66 1.47
CA GLU A 28 4.29 16.03 1.17
C GLU A 28 4.90 15.23 0.00
N GLY A 29 4.30 14.09 -0.37
CA GLY A 29 4.68 13.30 -1.56
C GLY A 29 4.19 13.88 -2.91
N PHE A 30 3.42 14.97 -2.89
CA PHE A 30 2.97 15.71 -4.09
C PHE A 30 3.75 17.01 -4.30
N LYS A 31 4.92 17.18 -3.67
CA LYS A 31 5.89 18.19 -4.12
C LYS A 31 6.50 17.68 -5.41
N GLY A 32 5.91 18.12 -6.53
CA GLY A 32 6.47 18.00 -7.86
C GLY A 32 7.97 18.25 -7.81
N GLU A 33 8.69 17.30 -8.38
CA GLU A 33 10.12 17.29 -8.60
C GLU A 33 10.63 18.72 -8.84
N LYS A 34 11.57 19.17 -8.00
CA LYS A 34 12.13 20.52 -8.04
C LYS A 34 12.93 20.81 -9.34
N THR A 35 12.97 19.87 -10.28
CA THR A 35 13.79 19.87 -11.49
C THR A 35 13.33 20.88 -12.54
N ASP A 36 12.05 21.29 -12.56
CA ASP A 36 11.57 22.29 -13.53
C ASP A 36 11.57 23.75 -13.03
N LYS A 37 11.95 24.00 -11.77
CA LYS A 37 11.97 25.36 -11.22
C LYS A 37 13.09 26.22 -11.82
N GLY A 38 14.22 25.62 -12.21
CA GLY A 38 15.35 26.37 -12.78
C GLY A 38 15.07 26.87 -14.21
N VAL A 39 14.50 26.02 -15.05
CA VAL A 39 14.33 26.32 -16.49
C VAL A 39 13.10 27.20 -16.76
N THR A 40 12.09 27.17 -15.89
CA THR A 40 10.91 28.06 -16.02
C THR A 40 10.99 29.35 -15.16
N ALA A 41 11.85 29.42 -14.15
CA ALA A 41 12.04 30.66 -13.38
C ALA A 41 12.89 31.68 -14.12
N ALA A 42 13.94 31.26 -14.83
CA ALA A 42 14.79 32.17 -15.61
C ALA A 42 14.00 33.00 -16.65
N PRO A 43 13.14 32.41 -17.51
CA PRO A 43 12.34 33.21 -18.43
C PRO A 43 11.23 34.00 -17.71
N ALA A 44 10.73 33.54 -16.57
CA ALA A 44 9.70 34.26 -15.82
C ALA A 44 10.24 35.53 -15.15
N VAL A 45 11.47 35.50 -14.62
CA VAL A 45 12.14 36.67 -14.04
C VAL A 45 12.50 37.68 -15.13
N ILE A 46 13.06 37.23 -16.26
CA ILE A 46 13.41 38.10 -17.39
C ILE A 46 12.17 38.79 -17.96
N VAL A 47 11.07 38.06 -18.17
CA VAL A 47 9.81 38.67 -18.66
C VAL A 47 9.21 39.62 -17.61
N GLY A 48 9.38 39.32 -16.31
CA GLY A 48 8.93 40.19 -15.23
C GLY A 48 9.71 41.51 -15.15
N THR A 49 11.05 41.46 -15.27
CA THR A 49 11.89 42.66 -15.24
C THR A 49 11.67 43.55 -16.46
N ILE A 50 11.52 42.96 -17.65
CA ILE A 50 11.16 43.71 -18.87
C ILE A 50 9.78 44.35 -18.72
N GLY A 51 8.80 43.65 -18.14
CA GLY A 51 7.46 44.19 -17.90
C GLY A 51 7.44 45.38 -16.93
N ILE A 52 8.20 45.30 -15.84
CA ILE A 52 8.31 46.40 -14.86
C ILE A 52 9.04 47.60 -15.47
N ALA A 53 10.10 47.36 -16.25
CA ALA A 53 10.81 48.42 -16.95
C ALA A 53 9.93 49.12 -18.00
N ALA A 54 9.13 48.35 -18.75
CA ALA A 54 8.19 48.90 -19.73
C ALA A 54 7.06 49.72 -19.08
N LEU A 55 6.53 49.28 -17.94
CA LEU A 55 5.55 50.06 -17.17
C LEU A 55 6.17 51.36 -16.61
N GLY A 56 7.40 51.30 -16.11
CA GLY A 56 8.13 52.48 -15.64
C GLY A 56 8.35 53.51 -16.76
N LEU A 57 8.76 53.05 -17.95
CA LEU A 57 8.92 53.90 -19.13
C LEU A 57 7.58 54.47 -19.63
N ALA A 58 6.49 53.70 -19.58
CA ALA A 58 5.16 54.18 -19.97
C ALA A 58 4.66 55.29 -19.03
N VAL A 59 4.81 55.12 -17.71
CA VAL A 59 4.45 56.16 -16.72
C VAL A 59 5.33 57.40 -16.89
N SER A 60 6.63 57.23 -17.13
CA SER A 60 7.53 58.34 -17.41
C SER A 60 7.16 59.10 -18.69
N SER A 61 6.70 58.39 -19.74
CA SER A 61 6.25 59.01 -21.00
C SER A 61 4.96 59.81 -20.80
N ILE A 62 4.02 59.32 -19.99
CA ILE A 62 2.75 60.02 -19.71
C ILE A 62 3.00 61.36 -19.03
N VAL A 63 3.91 61.40 -18.06
CA VAL A 63 4.22 62.65 -17.32
C VAL A 63 4.88 63.70 -18.22
N MET A 64 5.57 63.27 -19.28
CA MET A 64 6.40 64.15 -20.11
C MET A 64 5.72 64.56 -21.43
N SER A 65 4.68 63.85 -21.88
CA SER A 65 3.96 64.15 -23.12
C SER A 65 2.53 64.62 -22.87
N GLY A 66 2.19 65.86 -23.25
CA GLY A 66 0.84 66.43 -23.10
C GLY A 66 -0.19 65.96 -24.16
N PHE A 67 0.01 64.80 -24.78
CA PHE A 67 -0.85 64.30 -25.86
C PHE A 67 -1.88 63.28 -25.34
N LEU A 68 -3.17 63.57 -25.50
CA LEU A 68 -4.30 62.74 -25.05
C LEU A 68 -4.26 61.28 -25.55
N VAL A 69 -3.64 61.00 -26.70
CA VAL A 69 -3.57 59.65 -27.28
C VAL A 69 -2.65 58.72 -26.45
N VAL A 70 -1.61 59.27 -25.83
CA VAL A 70 -0.65 58.50 -25.01
C VAL A 70 -1.31 58.05 -23.70
N ASP A 71 -2.13 58.90 -23.10
CA ASP A 71 -2.86 58.61 -21.85
C ASP A 71 -3.85 57.46 -21.99
N VAL A 72 -4.60 57.43 -23.11
CA VAL A 72 -5.57 56.36 -23.39
C VAL A 72 -4.86 55.02 -23.58
N THR A 73 -3.74 55.02 -24.28
CA THR A 73 -2.96 53.79 -24.54
C THR A 73 -2.29 53.27 -23.27
N GLY A 74 -1.72 54.15 -22.45
CA GLY A 74 -1.12 53.80 -21.17
C GLY A 74 -2.13 53.23 -20.17
N SER A 75 -3.33 53.81 -20.12
CA SER A 75 -4.44 53.32 -19.28
C SER A 75 -4.87 51.90 -19.67
N PHE A 76 -4.92 51.60 -20.97
CA PHE A 76 -5.23 50.26 -21.47
C PHE A 76 -4.16 49.24 -21.06
N LEU A 77 -2.87 49.60 -21.18
CA LEU A 77 -1.76 48.73 -20.82
C LEU A 77 -1.77 48.35 -19.32
N CYS A 78 -2.10 49.31 -18.45
CA CYS A 78 -2.26 49.07 -17.02
C CYS A 78 -3.37 48.08 -16.68
N PHE A 79 -4.41 47.98 -17.52
CA PHE A 79 -5.50 47.02 -17.33
C PHE A 79 -5.15 45.62 -17.85
N PHE A 80 -4.43 45.54 -18.98
CA PHE A 80 -4.03 44.26 -19.58
C PHE A 80 -2.89 43.57 -18.83
N ALA A 81 -1.99 44.32 -18.18
CA ALA A 81 -0.88 43.76 -17.42
C ALA A 81 -1.30 42.78 -16.30
N PRO A 82 -2.22 43.12 -15.38
CA PRO A 82 -2.69 42.18 -14.35
C PRO A 82 -3.46 41.01 -14.95
N TYR A 83 -4.18 41.21 -16.05
CA TYR A 83 -4.91 40.14 -16.74
C TYR A 83 -3.96 39.08 -17.34
N MET A 84 -2.86 39.51 -17.96
CA MET A 84 -1.81 38.61 -18.47
C MET A 84 -1.12 37.82 -17.35
N VAL A 85 -0.86 38.46 -16.19
CA VAL A 85 -0.29 37.78 -15.02
C VAL A 85 -1.24 36.69 -14.51
N TYR A 86 -2.55 36.98 -14.48
CA TYR A 86 -3.58 36.00 -14.09
C TYR A 86 -3.60 34.79 -15.05
N GLN A 87 -3.62 35.01 -16.37
CA GLN A 87 -3.60 33.92 -17.35
C GLN A 87 -2.34 33.05 -17.23
N LYS A 88 -1.17 33.67 -16.97
CA LYS A 88 0.08 32.94 -16.76
C LYS A 88 0.06 32.05 -15.53
N HIS A 89 -0.61 32.49 -14.45
CA HIS A 89 -0.79 31.66 -13.25
C HIS A 89 -1.62 30.41 -13.55
N VAL A 90 -2.72 30.56 -14.28
CA VAL A 90 -3.59 29.43 -14.68
C VAL A 90 -2.84 28.45 -15.59
N LEU A 91 -2.04 28.94 -16.53
CA LEU A 91 -1.20 28.10 -17.39
C LEU A 91 -0.13 27.31 -16.61
N ARG A 92 0.41 27.89 -15.54
CA ARG A 92 1.38 27.21 -14.67
C ARG A 92 0.74 26.04 -13.92
N GLU A 93 -0.53 26.18 -13.56
CA GLU A 93 -1.32 25.11 -12.93
C GLU A 93 -1.64 23.97 -13.91
N LEU A 94 -1.77 24.25 -15.22
CA LEU A 94 -1.90 23.19 -16.23
C LEU A 94 -0.62 22.34 -16.39
N GLY A 95 0.56 22.91 -16.11
CA GLY A 95 1.82 22.17 -16.08
C GLY A 95 1.86 21.10 -14.99
N THR A 96 1.33 21.40 -13.81
CA THR A 96 1.25 20.42 -12.71
C THR A 96 0.28 19.29 -13.03
N PHE A 97 -0.76 19.56 -13.84
CA PHE A 97 -1.68 18.54 -14.33
C PHE A 97 -1.00 17.50 -15.24
N ARG A 98 -0.06 17.92 -16.10
CA ARG A 98 0.72 16.98 -16.93
C ARG A 98 1.62 16.07 -16.09
N SER A 99 2.27 16.62 -15.08
CA SER A 99 3.08 15.82 -14.14
C SER A 99 2.20 14.82 -13.38
N LEU A 100 1.02 15.25 -12.93
CA LEU A 100 0.04 14.37 -12.27
C LEU A 100 -0.44 13.26 -13.21
N LEU A 101 -0.79 13.59 -14.46
CA LEU A 101 -1.15 12.59 -15.47
C LEU A 101 -0.03 11.59 -15.73
N ASN A 102 1.23 12.04 -15.78
CA ASN A 102 2.37 11.14 -15.98
C ASN A 102 2.57 10.22 -14.76
N SER A 103 2.47 10.75 -13.54
CA SER A 103 2.53 9.96 -12.32
C SER A 103 1.38 8.93 -12.26
N LEU A 104 0.18 9.32 -12.67
CA LEU A 104 -0.99 8.45 -12.73
C LEU A 104 -0.80 7.33 -13.76
N ARG A 105 -0.23 7.64 -14.93
CA ARG A 105 0.14 6.63 -15.94
C ARG A 105 1.16 5.63 -15.39
N MET A 106 2.20 6.08 -14.68
CA MET A 106 3.16 5.17 -14.07
C MET A 106 2.52 4.26 -13.03
N LYS A 107 1.61 4.79 -12.19
CA LYS A 107 0.87 3.99 -11.21
C LYS A 107 -0.06 2.96 -11.88
N ILE A 108 -0.75 3.35 -12.95
CA ILE A 108 -1.61 2.44 -13.72
C ILE A 108 -0.76 1.32 -14.33
N ASN A 109 0.38 1.63 -14.95
CA ASN A 109 1.27 0.62 -15.51
C ASN A 109 1.79 -0.35 -14.44
N GLY A 110 2.13 0.15 -13.24
CA GLY A 110 2.49 -0.69 -12.11
C GLY A 110 1.37 -1.65 -11.70
N LEU A 111 0.14 -1.14 -11.59
CA LEU A 111 -1.04 -1.95 -11.26
C LEU A 111 -1.37 -2.99 -12.34
N ILE A 112 -1.15 -2.69 -13.62
CA ILE A 112 -1.34 -3.65 -14.72
C ILE A 112 -0.36 -4.82 -14.56
N VAL A 113 0.92 -4.53 -14.31
CA VAL A 113 1.96 -5.57 -14.10
C VAL A 113 1.65 -6.43 -12.87
N GLU A 114 1.20 -5.80 -11.77
CA GLU A 114 0.78 -6.54 -10.57
C GLU A 114 -0.44 -7.42 -10.84
N ASN A 115 -1.41 -6.94 -11.62
CA ASN A 115 -2.60 -7.69 -11.99
C ASN A 115 -2.27 -8.88 -12.91
N GLU A 116 -1.38 -8.70 -13.89
CA GLU A 116 -0.87 -9.79 -14.73
C GLU A 116 -0.19 -10.87 -13.88
N LYS A 117 0.64 -10.47 -12.91
CA LYS A 117 1.29 -11.40 -11.98
C LYS A 117 0.27 -12.16 -11.13
N LEU A 118 -0.77 -11.49 -10.65
CA LEU A 118 -1.86 -12.11 -9.90
C LEU A 118 -2.65 -13.09 -10.77
N THR A 119 -2.96 -12.71 -12.01
CA THR A 119 -3.66 -13.56 -12.98
C THR A 119 -2.86 -14.81 -13.30
N ALA A 120 -1.55 -14.67 -13.57
CA ALA A 120 -0.66 -15.81 -13.77
C ALA A 120 -0.61 -16.76 -12.57
N ASN A 121 -0.64 -16.22 -11.34
CA ASN A 121 -0.73 -17.04 -10.13
C ASN A 121 -2.08 -17.75 -9.99
N VAL A 122 -3.18 -17.10 -10.37
CA VAL A 122 -4.52 -17.71 -10.39
C VAL A 122 -4.58 -18.84 -11.42
N ASP A 123 -4.00 -18.65 -12.60
CA ASP A 123 -3.98 -19.67 -13.65
C ASP A 123 -3.13 -20.89 -13.26
N ARG A 124 -1.98 -20.67 -12.60
CA ARG A 124 -1.21 -21.77 -12.00
C ARG A 124 -2.01 -22.53 -10.96
N LEU A 125 -2.76 -21.82 -10.12
CA LEU A 125 -3.62 -22.44 -9.11
C LEU A 125 -4.77 -23.22 -9.74
N ARG A 126 -5.34 -22.74 -10.86
CA ARG A 126 -6.36 -23.46 -11.64
C ARG A 126 -5.79 -24.75 -12.22
N GLY A 127 -4.61 -24.70 -12.85
CA GLY A 127 -3.95 -25.89 -13.38
C GLY A 127 -3.72 -26.97 -12.30
N SER A 128 -3.32 -26.57 -11.09
CA SER A 128 -3.20 -27.53 -9.98
C SER A 128 -4.53 -28.12 -9.51
N VAL A 129 -5.63 -27.35 -9.58
CA VAL A 129 -6.97 -27.84 -9.23
C VAL A 129 -7.50 -28.79 -10.29
N ASP A 130 -7.31 -28.47 -11.58
CA ASP A 130 -7.74 -29.34 -12.68
C ASP A 130 -6.93 -30.66 -12.68
N GLU A 131 -5.63 -30.62 -12.32
CA GLU A 131 -4.82 -31.83 -12.09
C GLU A 131 -5.41 -32.70 -10.94
N LEU A 132 -5.84 -32.08 -9.84
CA LEU A 132 -6.51 -32.78 -8.73
C LEU A 132 -7.86 -33.39 -9.14
N GLU A 133 -8.66 -32.68 -9.93
CA GLU A 133 -9.94 -33.18 -10.46
C GLU A 133 -9.73 -34.40 -11.36
N THR A 134 -8.68 -34.39 -12.19
CA THR A 134 -8.31 -35.54 -13.03
C THR A 134 -7.87 -36.72 -12.16
N ILE A 135 -7.07 -36.49 -11.11
CA ILE A 135 -6.63 -37.51 -10.15
C ILE A 135 -7.84 -38.12 -9.41
N GLU A 136 -8.83 -37.32 -9.00
CA GLU A 136 -10.05 -37.80 -8.36
C GLU A 136 -10.90 -38.66 -9.30
N GLN A 137 -11.00 -38.27 -10.57
CA GLN A 137 -11.73 -39.02 -11.59
C GLN A 137 -11.04 -40.36 -11.90
N ASP A 138 -9.71 -40.37 -11.98
CA ASP A 138 -8.92 -41.60 -12.13
C ASP A 138 -9.13 -42.50 -10.91
N LEU A 139 -9.04 -41.96 -9.70
CA LEU A 139 -9.27 -42.73 -8.46
C LEU A 139 -10.68 -43.33 -8.42
N SER A 140 -11.70 -42.62 -8.90
CA SER A 140 -13.07 -43.14 -9.00
C SER A 140 -13.19 -44.29 -10.01
N ARG A 141 -12.50 -44.22 -11.17
CA ARG A 141 -12.48 -45.31 -12.17
C ARG A 141 -11.70 -46.53 -11.69
N LEU A 142 -10.69 -46.30 -10.86
CA LEU A 142 -9.85 -47.32 -10.25
C LEU A 142 -10.52 -48.05 -9.09
N VAL A 143 -11.41 -47.40 -8.35
CA VAL A 143 -12.23 -48.11 -7.35
C VAL A 143 -13.16 -49.13 -8.02
N ASP A 144 -13.56 -48.90 -9.27
CA ASP A 144 -14.38 -49.83 -10.05
C ASP A 144 -13.57 -50.96 -10.73
N SER A 145 -12.22 -50.87 -10.75
CA SER A 145 -11.35 -51.85 -11.40
C SER A 145 -10.32 -52.43 -10.41
N ASN A 146 -10.19 -53.76 -10.34
CA ASN A 146 -9.34 -54.45 -9.35
C ASN A 146 -7.81 -54.26 -9.54
N HIS A 147 -7.36 -53.14 -10.11
CA HIS A 147 -5.96 -52.83 -10.39
C HIS A 147 -5.33 -52.02 -9.24
N VAL A 148 -4.84 -52.76 -8.24
CA VAL A 148 -4.21 -52.21 -7.03
C VAL A 148 -2.98 -51.33 -7.33
N ASP A 149 -2.21 -51.66 -8.38
CA ASP A 149 -0.98 -50.93 -8.71
C ASP A 149 -1.24 -49.49 -9.17
N GLU A 150 -2.29 -49.29 -9.98
CA GLU A 150 -2.64 -47.97 -10.49
C GLU A 150 -3.27 -47.10 -9.37
N LEU A 151 -4.02 -47.69 -8.44
CA LEU A 151 -4.52 -47.00 -7.24
C LEU A 151 -3.38 -46.47 -6.36
N VAL A 152 -2.31 -47.26 -6.19
CA VAL A 152 -1.11 -46.83 -5.44
C VAL A 152 -0.47 -45.60 -6.09
N ASP A 153 -0.41 -45.56 -7.42
CA ASP A 153 0.16 -44.42 -8.14
C ASP A 153 -0.72 -43.17 -8.05
N VAL A 154 -2.05 -43.31 -8.11
CA VAL A 154 -2.96 -42.16 -7.89
C VAL A 154 -2.85 -41.62 -6.46
N ILE A 155 -2.73 -42.48 -5.44
CA ILE A 155 -2.50 -42.05 -4.05
C ILE A 155 -1.17 -41.31 -3.92
N LYS A 156 -0.09 -41.78 -4.56
CA LYS A 156 1.20 -41.06 -4.58
C LYS A 156 1.07 -39.68 -5.21
N ARG A 157 0.36 -39.56 -6.34
CA ARG A 157 0.12 -38.26 -7.01
C ARG A 157 -0.71 -37.33 -6.14
N SER A 158 -1.79 -37.82 -5.52
CA SER A 158 -2.61 -37.06 -4.58
C SER A 158 -1.80 -36.56 -3.37
N LYS A 159 -0.95 -37.42 -2.80
CA LYS A 159 -0.04 -37.04 -1.70
C LYS A 159 0.95 -35.95 -2.13
N ALA A 160 1.49 -36.05 -3.35
CA ALA A 160 2.39 -35.03 -3.89
C ALA A 160 1.66 -33.69 -4.13
N ALA A 161 0.44 -33.72 -4.66
CA ALA A 161 -0.39 -32.53 -4.87
C ALA A 161 -0.76 -31.86 -3.53
N ASN A 162 -1.18 -32.65 -2.54
CA ASN A 162 -1.50 -32.13 -1.21
C ASN A 162 -0.27 -31.48 -0.53
N SER A 163 0.92 -32.08 -0.70
CA SER A 163 2.17 -31.47 -0.23
C SER A 163 2.47 -30.12 -0.89
N ARG A 164 2.21 -29.99 -2.20
CA ARG A 164 2.34 -28.71 -2.92
C ARG A 164 1.32 -27.68 -2.41
N MET A 165 0.06 -28.08 -2.18
CA MET A 165 -0.97 -27.18 -1.63
C MET A 165 -0.64 -26.71 -0.21
N LYS A 166 -0.12 -27.60 0.64
CA LYS A 166 0.36 -27.25 1.98
C LYS A 166 1.45 -26.17 1.89
N ARG A 167 2.48 -26.39 1.07
CA ARG A 167 3.57 -25.41 0.85
C ARG A 167 3.07 -24.07 0.31
N ASN A 168 2.13 -24.09 -0.63
CA ASN A 168 1.55 -22.85 -1.17
C ASN A 168 0.77 -22.08 -0.11
N THR A 169 0.05 -22.79 0.76
CA THR A 169 -0.69 -22.18 1.88
C THR A 169 0.27 -21.58 2.91
N GLU A 170 1.33 -22.29 3.28
CA GLU A 170 2.39 -21.80 4.16
C GLU A 170 3.06 -20.54 3.60
N MET A 171 3.42 -20.53 2.31
CA MET A 171 4.01 -19.36 1.64
C MET A 171 3.05 -18.16 1.63
N ARG A 172 1.76 -18.39 1.38
CA ARG A 172 0.73 -17.34 1.40
C ARG A 172 0.59 -16.73 2.80
N ILE A 173 0.53 -17.57 3.84
CA ILE A 173 0.47 -17.12 5.24
C ILE A 173 1.73 -16.35 5.60
N ALA A 174 2.92 -16.87 5.28
CA ALA A 174 4.19 -16.18 5.54
C ALA A 174 4.25 -14.81 4.85
N GLN A 175 3.84 -14.71 3.59
CA GLN A 175 3.78 -13.45 2.86
C GLN A 175 2.80 -12.46 3.50
N GLN A 176 1.64 -12.93 3.95
CA GLN A 176 0.66 -12.10 4.63
C GLN A 176 1.21 -11.59 5.96
N LEU A 177 1.87 -12.44 6.75
CA LEU A 177 2.53 -12.06 8.01
C LEU A 177 3.60 -11.00 7.77
N ILE A 178 4.49 -11.20 6.79
CA ILE A 178 5.52 -10.24 6.38
C ILE A 178 4.88 -8.89 6.04
N THR A 179 3.83 -8.91 5.22
CA THR A 179 3.12 -7.70 4.81
C THR A 179 2.47 -6.98 5.99
N THR A 180 1.88 -7.73 6.93
CA THR A 180 1.29 -7.17 8.15
C THR A 180 2.35 -6.54 9.06
N VAL A 181 3.52 -7.17 9.20
CA VAL A 181 4.66 -6.62 9.97
C VAL A 181 5.15 -5.33 9.33
N LEU A 182 5.42 -5.33 8.02
CA LEU A 182 5.90 -4.15 7.30
C LEU A 182 4.90 -2.98 7.31
N ARG A 183 3.59 -3.26 7.28
CA ARG A 183 2.55 -2.20 7.40
C ARG A 183 2.37 -1.69 8.83
N SER A 184 2.96 -2.35 9.82
CA SER A 184 2.88 -1.94 11.23
C SER A 184 4.00 -1.00 11.64
N ASP A 185 5.12 -1.06 10.94
CA ASP A 185 6.19 -0.06 10.97
C ASP A 185 5.68 1.25 10.34
N HIS A 186 5.55 2.32 11.13
CA HIS A 186 5.05 3.60 10.66
C HIS A 186 6.17 4.57 10.29
N ASP A 187 7.32 4.48 10.96
CA ASP A 187 8.44 5.40 10.83
C ASP A 187 9.56 4.89 9.90
N TYR A 188 9.42 3.66 9.37
CA TYR A 188 10.35 3.01 8.45
C TYR A 188 11.75 2.81 9.03
N ASP A 189 11.87 2.73 10.35
CA ASP A 189 13.14 2.53 11.03
C ASP A 189 13.53 1.04 11.14
N LEU A 190 12.67 0.15 10.63
CA LEU A 190 12.76 -1.31 10.69
C LEU A 190 12.78 -1.88 12.11
N LYS A 191 12.28 -1.13 13.09
CA LYS A 191 12.20 -1.52 14.49
C LYS A 191 10.79 -1.25 15.02
N ILE A 192 10.15 -2.32 15.48
CA ILE A 192 8.80 -2.21 16.01
C ILE A 192 8.87 -1.67 17.45
N GLY A 193 8.37 -0.45 17.63
CA GLY A 193 8.20 0.16 18.94
C GLY A 193 7.08 -0.51 19.77
N PRO A 194 6.99 -0.25 21.09
CA PRO A 194 6.00 -0.89 21.96
C PRO A 194 4.54 -0.57 21.58
N SER A 195 4.29 0.64 21.07
CA SER A 195 2.97 1.08 20.60
C SER A 195 2.60 0.51 19.22
N GLU A 196 3.60 0.15 18.42
CA GLU A 196 3.41 -0.51 17.12
C GLU A 196 3.23 -2.01 17.29
N LEU A 197 3.93 -2.60 18.26
CA LEU A 197 3.83 -4.01 18.60
C LEU A 197 2.42 -4.38 19.09
N SER A 198 1.80 -3.50 19.89
CA SER A 198 0.41 -3.70 20.31
C SER A 198 -0.56 -3.68 19.13
N LYS A 199 -0.37 -2.76 18.17
CA LYS A 199 -1.15 -2.71 16.93
C LYS A 199 -0.90 -3.93 16.05
N LEU A 200 0.36 -4.38 15.95
CA LEU A 200 0.74 -5.57 15.21
C LEU A 200 0.04 -6.81 15.79
N MET A 201 0.06 -6.99 17.12
CA MET A 201 -0.63 -8.11 17.77
C MET A 201 -2.13 -8.11 17.47
N VAL A 202 -2.81 -6.96 17.61
CA VAL A 202 -4.24 -6.86 17.29
C VAL A 202 -4.51 -7.18 15.82
N ARG A 203 -3.64 -6.75 14.90
CA ARG A 203 -3.78 -7.08 13.48
C ARG A 203 -3.60 -8.57 13.21
N LEU A 204 -2.62 -9.21 13.85
CA LEU A 204 -2.37 -10.65 13.73
C LEU A 204 -3.55 -11.47 14.27
N GLU A 205 -4.10 -11.08 15.42
CA GLU A 205 -5.29 -11.69 16.01
C GLU A 205 -6.54 -11.47 15.15
N SER A 206 -6.69 -10.30 14.51
CA SER A 206 -7.80 -10.07 13.58
C SER A 206 -7.72 -10.91 12.28
N GLN A 207 -6.57 -11.54 11.99
CA GLN A 207 -6.33 -12.37 10.81
C GLN A 207 -6.59 -13.88 11.05
N ASP A 208 -7.20 -14.24 12.19
CA ASP A 208 -7.46 -15.59 12.70
C ASP A 208 -8.23 -16.58 11.77
N HIS A 209 -8.62 -16.16 10.56
CA HIS A 209 -9.29 -17.03 9.61
C HIS A 209 -8.40 -18.17 9.08
N ASP A 210 -7.10 -17.94 8.91
CA ASP A 210 -6.19 -18.89 8.26
C ASP A 210 -5.20 -19.55 9.25
N PHE A 211 -4.95 -18.95 10.42
CA PHE A 211 -4.04 -19.46 11.45
C PHE A 211 -4.50 -19.04 12.86
N GLU A 212 -4.15 -19.82 13.89
CA GLU A 212 -4.29 -19.40 15.29
C GLU A 212 -3.02 -18.69 15.73
N PHE A 213 -3.19 -17.47 16.22
CA PHE A 213 -2.09 -16.68 16.77
C PHE A 213 -2.01 -16.85 18.30
N ASN A 214 -0.91 -17.46 18.78
CA ASN A 214 -0.66 -17.52 20.22
C ASN A 214 0.15 -16.29 20.67
N ARG A 215 -0.58 -15.32 21.24
CA ARG A 215 -0.01 -14.07 21.74
C ARG A 215 1.07 -14.27 22.80
N GLU A 216 0.90 -15.23 23.70
CA GLU A 216 1.83 -15.47 24.80
C GLU A 216 3.17 -16.01 24.29
N ASN A 217 3.11 -16.97 23.37
CA ASN A 217 4.31 -17.54 22.74
C ASN A 217 5.03 -16.50 21.89
N PHE A 218 4.29 -15.64 21.18
CA PHE A 218 4.89 -14.54 20.44
C PHE A 218 5.66 -13.57 21.35
N LEU A 219 5.05 -13.16 22.46
CA LEU A 219 5.70 -12.26 23.44
C LEU A 219 6.91 -12.89 24.11
N LYS A 220 6.88 -14.21 24.40
CA LYS A 220 8.03 -14.93 24.96
C LYS A 220 9.25 -14.89 24.04
N ILE A 221 9.05 -15.05 22.73
CA ILE A 221 10.14 -15.08 21.75
C ILE A 221 10.64 -13.66 21.44
N VAL A 222 9.71 -12.72 21.30
CA VAL A 222 10.03 -11.32 20.98
C VAL A 222 10.70 -10.61 22.16
N GLY A 223 10.33 -10.96 23.40
CA GLY A 223 10.83 -10.35 24.64
C GLY A 223 9.85 -9.31 25.18
N ASN A 224 9.98 -8.96 26.47
CA ASN A 224 9.03 -8.05 27.13
C ASN A 224 9.14 -6.60 26.60
N ASN A 225 8.01 -6.09 26.11
CA ASN A 225 7.82 -4.86 25.33
C ASN A 225 8.09 -3.53 26.06
N ALA A 226 8.64 -3.54 27.27
CA ALA A 226 8.69 -2.32 28.08
C ALA A 226 9.89 -1.42 27.78
N GLN A 227 10.99 -1.96 27.23
CA GLN A 227 12.29 -1.28 27.33
C GLN A 227 13.08 -1.11 26.04
N GLN A 228 12.85 -1.91 24.99
CA GLN A 228 13.64 -1.80 23.75
C GLN A 228 12.78 -2.03 22.49
N PRO A 229 12.99 -1.20 21.44
CA PRO A 229 12.38 -1.44 20.14
C PRO A 229 12.91 -2.76 19.55
N VAL A 230 12.00 -3.57 19.01
CA VAL A 230 12.33 -4.92 18.54
C VAL A 230 12.72 -4.84 17.06
N PRO A 231 13.91 -5.29 16.65
CA PRO A 231 14.28 -5.32 15.25
C PRO A 231 13.36 -6.27 14.47
N ILE A 232 12.89 -5.84 13.30
CA ILE A 232 12.03 -6.65 12.43
C ILE A 232 12.65 -8.00 12.10
N GLU A 233 13.99 -8.09 12.01
CA GLU A 233 14.72 -9.34 11.76
C GLU A 233 14.34 -10.46 12.75
N LYS A 234 14.16 -10.11 14.03
CA LYS A 234 13.77 -11.07 15.07
C LYS A 234 12.35 -11.58 14.85
N ILE A 235 11.43 -10.70 14.45
CA ILE A 235 10.05 -11.06 14.10
C ILE A 235 10.04 -11.95 12.84
N MET A 236 10.89 -11.65 11.87
CA MET A 236 11.04 -12.45 10.65
C MET A 236 11.61 -13.84 10.93
N GLN A 237 12.48 -14.00 11.94
CA GLN A 237 12.90 -15.33 12.41
C GLN A 237 11.73 -16.13 12.97
N VAL A 238 10.82 -15.49 13.74
CA VAL A 238 9.60 -16.16 14.22
C VAL A 238 8.70 -16.61 13.06
N ILE A 239 8.56 -15.78 12.04
CA ILE A 239 7.78 -16.13 10.83
C ILE A 239 8.48 -17.27 10.06
N ARG A 240 9.81 -17.31 10.01
CA ARG A 240 10.56 -18.38 9.36
C ARG A 240 10.37 -19.73 10.06
N ASN A 241 10.20 -19.71 11.39
CA ASN A 241 9.90 -20.92 12.18
C ASN A 241 8.54 -21.54 11.82
N LEU A 242 7.65 -20.83 11.12
CA LEU A 242 6.40 -21.37 10.58
C LEU A 242 6.64 -22.47 9.52
N LYS A 243 7.83 -22.48 8.90
CA LYS A 243 8.23 -23.46 7.89
C LYS A 243 8.94 -24.69 8.48
N ASP A 244 9.37 -24.62 9.73
CA ASP A 244 10.20 -25.67 10.33
C ASP A 244 9.32 -26.72 11.02
N ASP A 245 9.06 -27.83 10.33
CA ASP A 245 8.29 -28.97 10.85
C ASP A 245 8.99 -29.65 12.05
N SER A 246 10.23 -29.28 12.40
CA SER A 246 11.01 -29.87 13.50
C SER A 246 10.78 -29.23 14.88
N MET A 247 10.01 -28.14 14.95
CA MET A 247 9.78 -27.41 16.20
C MET A 247 8.71 -28.08 17.08
N PRO A 248 8.89 -28.13 18.42
CA PRO A 248 7.88 -28.68 19.32
C PRO A 248 6.57 -27.87 19.23
N VAL A 249 5.43 -28.57 19.09
CA VAL A 249 4.09 -27.98 18.93
C VAL A 249 3.76 -26.93 20.01
N LYS A 250 4.30 -27.08 21.23
CA LYS A 250 4.07 -26.16 22.35
C LYS A 250 4.74 -24.79 22.20
N SER A 251 5.80 -24.68 21.39
CA SER A 251 6.50 -23.42 21.11
C SER A 251 6.03 -22.73 19.84
N ASN A 252 5.10 -23.32 19.09
CA ASN A 252 4.60 -22.72 17.87
C ASN A 252 3.77 -21.49 18.19
N VAL A 253 4.14 -20.38 17.55
CA VAL A 253 3.42 -19.10 17.64
C VAL A 253 2.19 -19.11 16.74
N PHE A 254 2.29 -19.83 15.62
CA PHE A 254 1.26 -19.89 14.59
C PHE A 254 0.85 -21.34 14.41
N ASN A 255 -0.44 -21.63 14.55
CA ASN A 255 -1.00 -22.95 14.26
C ASN A 255 -1.90 -22.86 13.03
N ILE A 256 -1.53 -23.49 11.92
CA ILE A 256 -2.29 -23.37 10.67
C ILE A 256 -3.55 -24.23 10.75
N LYS A 257 -4.74 -23.63 10.66
CA LYS A 257 -6.00 -24.38 10.59
C LYS A 257 -6.16 -24.97 9.21
N MET A 258 -6.05 -26.30 9.06
CA MET A 258 -6.34 -26.95 7.78
C MET A 258 -7.81 -26.84 7.34
N GLU A 259 -8.75 -26.56 8.25
CA GLU A 259 -10.18 -26.40 7.91
C GLU A 259 -10.47 -25.24 6.93
N SER A 260 -9.59 -24.25 6.85
CA SER A 260 -9.71 -23.14 5.89
C SER A 260 -9.50 -23.60 4.44
N VAL A 261 -8.65 -24.61 4.22
CA VAL A 261 -8.34 -25.17 2.89
C VAL A 261 -9.57 -25.88 2.31
N ILE A 262 -10.28 -26.65 3.13
CA ILE A 262 -11.47 -27.41 2.73
C ILE A 262 -12.62 -26.46 2.33
N ARG A 263 -12.76 -25.31 3.00
CA ARG A 263 -13.81 -24.32 2.71
C ARG A 263 -13.65 -23.64 1.35
N ILE A 264 -12.41 -23.42 0.90
CA ILE A 264 -12.10 -22.85 -0.42
C ILE A 264 -12.47 -23.85 -1.53
N ILE A 265 -12.22 -25.14 -1.31
CA ILE A 265 -12.55 -26.22 -2.26
C ILE A 265 -14.09 -26.41 -2.32
N GLY A 266 -14.76 -26.49 -1.17
CA GLY A 266 -16.21 -26.71 -1.09
C GLY A 266 -17.07 -25.59 -1.72
N LYS A 267 -16.63 -24.32 -1.63
CA LYS A 267 -17.34 -23.20 -2.29
C LYS A 267 -17.23 -23.21 -3.81
N ARG A 268 -16.16 -23.79 -4.38
CA ARG A 268 -16.00 -23.90 -5.84
C ARG A 268 -16.80 -25.05 -6.44
N GLY A 269 -16.87 -26.20 -5.76
CA GLY A 269 -17.69 -27.34 -6.20
C GLY A 269 -19.20 -27.01 -6.26
N LYS A 270 -19.71 -26.19 -5.33
CA LYS A 270 -21.13 -25.81 -5.30
C LYS A 270 -21.54 -24.82 -6.40
N LYS A 271 -20.59 -24.03 -6.92
CA LYS A 271 -20.86 -23.04 -7.99
C LYS A 271 -20.82 -23.66 -9.40
N ARG A 272 -20.12 -24.78 -9.59
CA ARG A 272 -20.07 -25.54 -10.86
C ARG A 272 -21.25 -26.51 -11.06
N ARG A 273 -22.06 -26.81 -10.03
CA ARG A 273 -23.28 -27.63 -10.17
C ARG A 273 -24.55 -26.83 -10.52
N LEU A 274 -24.42 -25.52 -10.74
CA LEU A 274 -25.52 -24.61 -11.07
C LEU A 274 -25.46 -24.07 -12.51
N PHE A 275 -24.56 -24.63 -13.33
CA PHE A 275 -24.47 -24.36 -14.76
C PHE A 275 -24.36 -25.70 -15.51
#